data_AF-A0A8B6GRX5-F1
#
_entry.id   AF-A0A8B6GRX5-F1
#
_cell.length_a   1.000
_cell.length_b   1.000
_cell.length_c   1.000
_cell.angle_alpha   90.00
_cell.angle_beta   90.00
_cell.angle_gamma   90.00
#
_symmetry.space_group_name_H-M   'P 1'
#
loop_
_entity.id
_entity.type
_entity.pdbx_description
1 polymer ?
#
loop_
_entity_poly.entity_id
_entity_poly.type
_entity_poly.pdbx_seq_one_letter_code
_entity_poly.pdbx_strand_id
1 'polypeptide(L)'
;MEWIQIFTVLFISVSVIADHCPVGNWIKVNGMCYLFSTQKLKWKEAIDECQQRGQSVTSLQFYSKQDKDAFLQATKVMRIERWWTSLNELTSPGTYVWGTSDSSLRPGDGILVWNYEPDDTKHLENCGAISIQATISDEDCKERHGYICEYILTGKTCLDGWKLFNSSCYYISYITDPFNNIPWSDAKLKCNSLAPNAHLLQLETNTEQAFLVNQLPYIKTTSGLWWIGMTDQIAESRWLWVDGSLVNQQSIQWEIEPDNLGGQEHCAMMYNSGVFSDKSCDTLANYVCTTSQIGDSELLDKVGCPPNWIRGGHKCYLFQTADLRSWTDASTACTSGGGRLLQIQSQDEKNWIELQTRYYKTYPFWSGLTFHVNDNKWFWSTGIQADMNLIKWNSEPNNYAGNEDCGEIFQDGGFNDMSCLSKAKYICEVHLENADCPSGWFKIFSADFNSCYFISNGTDLAAWDEAIDKCKERAQPNDGALVAFDSQDELTKVVQFLKQVDPNPFGWWTGLNDRKKDGNWVYYTSFDNPSGGSNVKINWNSEPSNPVTDNCAVIYYGGRYNDVKCNNNVSYICERDAHQPYNSQTSHGFQNLPFYLNTAMMVIICWLY
;
A
#
# COMPACT_ATOMS: atom_id res chain seq x y z
N MET A 1 -13.65 8.97 63.60
CA MET A 1 -14.90 8.43 63.04
C MET A 1 -15.50 9.51 62.16
N GLU A 2 -15.76 9.39 60.87
CA GLU A 2 -15.61 8.28 59.92
C GLU A 2 -16.17 8.77 58.53
N TRP A 3 -15.54 8.33 57.43
CA TRP A 3 -16.04 8.16 56.04
C TRP A 3 -16.37 9.33 55.07
N ILE A 4 -15.41 9.58 54.17
CA ILE A 4 -15.43 9.68 52.68
C ILE A 4 -16.79 9.61 51.95
N GLN A 5 -17.06 10.56 51.03
CA GLN A 5 -17.47 10.31 49.63
C GLN A 5 -17.07 11.49 48.71
N ILE A 6 -16.07 11.26 47.85
CA ILE A 6 -15.76 12.09 46.68
C ILE A 6 -16.47 11.43 45.49
N PHE A 7 -17.45 12.10 44.89
CA PHE A 7 -17.99 11.71 43.59
C PHE A 7 -17.08 12.25 42.49
N THR A 8 -16.25 11.39 41.92
CA THR A 8 -15.64 11.59 40.59
C THR A 8 -16.70 11.30 39.53
N VAL A 9 -17.16 12.34 38.83
CA VAL A 9 -17.90 12.17 37.58
C VAL A 9 -16.88 11.83 36.51
N LEU A 10 -16.81 10.54 36.13
CA LEU A 10 -16.13 10.10 34.91
C LEU A 10 -16.89 10.70 33.71
N PHE A 11 -16.26 11.65 33.01
CA PHE A 11 -16.59 11.90 31.61
C PHE A 11 -16.08 10.71 30.81
N ILE A 12 -16.97 9.78 30.50
CA ILE A 12 -16.75 8.80 29.43
C ILE A 12 -16.84 9.61 28.14
N SER A 13 -15.69 10.02 27.59
CA SER A 13 -15.62 10.44 26.19
C SER A 13 -15.83 9.19 25.35
N VAL A 14 -17.09 8.92 25.02
CA VAL A 14 -17.41 8.08 23.87
C VAL A 14 -16.92 8.87 22.66
N SER A 15 -15.76 8.50 22.14
CA SER A 15 -15.32 8.94 20.82
C SER A 15 -16.25 8.30 19.79
N VAL A 16 -17.41 8.92 19.60
CA VAL A 16 -18.23 8.73 18.40
C VAL A 16 -17.36 9.24 17.26
N ILE A 17 -16.80 8.33 16.45
CA ILE A 17 -16.15 8.69 15.19
C ILE A 17 -17.26 9.30 14.34
N ALA A 18 -17.23 10.62 14.21
CA ALA A 18 -18.31 11.38 13.61
C ALA A 18 -17.81 11.99 12.31
N ASP A 19 -18.56 11.78 11.22
CA ASP A 19 -18.43 12.43 9.91
C ASP A 19 -18.67 13.97 9.97
N HIS A 20 -17.96 14.68 10.83
CA HIS A 20 -18.19 16.09 11.12
C HIS A 20 -16.94 16.90 10.79
N CYS A 21 -17.16 18.09 10.23
CA CYS A 21 -16.08 19.04 10.00
C CYS A 21 -15.38 19.42 11.30
N PRO A 22 -14.10 19.86 11.23
CA PRO A 22 -13.38 20.32 12.40
C PRO A 22 -14.20 21.34 13.19
N VAL A 23 -14.05 21.30 14.52
CA VAL A 23 -14.74 22.23 15.42
C VAL A 23 -14.36 23.68 15.06
N GLY A 24 -15.35 24.50 14.73
CA GLY A 24 -15.16 25.88 14.28
C GLY A 24 -16.15 26.29 13.19
N ASN A 25 -15.87 27.37 12.47
CA ASN A 25 -16.72 27.90 11.39
C ASN A 25 -16.57 27.14 10.06
N TRP A 26 -16.34 25.83 10.10
CA TRP A 26 -16.22 24.98 8.91
C TRP A 26 -17.61 24.60 8.37
N ILE A 27 -17.78 24.64 7.05
CA ILE A 27 -19.02 24.33 6.35
C ILE A 27 -18.83 23.02 5.59
N LYS A 28 -19.71 22.03 5.83
CA LYS A 28 -19.72 20.76 5.10
C LYS A 28 -20.46 20.89 3.78
N VAL A 29 -19.82 20.50 2.68
CA VAL A 29 -20.40 20.46 1.32
C VAL A 29 -19.94 19.17 0.65
N ASN A 30 -20.86 18.31 0.23
CA ASN A 30 -20.57 17.07 -0.52
C ASN A 30 -19.47 16.17 0.08
N GLY A 31 -19.37 16.08 1.41
CA GLY A 31 -18.35 15.26 2.09
C GLY A 31 -17.00 15.95 2.31
N MET A 32 -16.85 17.20 1.88
CA MET A 32 -15.69 18.05 2.11
C MET A 32 -16.03 19.16 3.11
N CYS A 33 -15.02 19.68 3.81
CA CYS A 33 -15.18 20.75 4.78
C CYS A 33 -14.43 22.01 4.33
N TYR A 34 -15.11 23.14 4.34
CA TYR A 34 -14.56 24.42 3.88
C TYR A 34 -14.59 25.47 4.97
N LEU A 35 -13.48 26.17 5.17
CA LEU A 35 -13.40 27.34 6.04
C LEU A 35 -13.21 28.57 5.17
N PHE A 36 -14.19 29.48 5.21
CA PHE A 36 -14.13 30.75 4.51
C PHE A 36 -13.60 31.83 5.44
N SER A 37 -12.44 32.39 5.13
CA SER A 37 -11.83 33.47 5.91
C SER A 37 -11.86 34.79 5.15
N THR A 38 -12.52 35.79 5.73
CA THR A 38 -12.57 37.16 5.18
C THR A 38 -11.29 37.96 5.47
N GLN A 39 -10.33 37.37 6.21
CA GLN A 39 -9.04 37.99 6.47
C GLN A 39 -8.24 38.11 5.18
N LYS A 40 -7.73 39.31 4.90
CA LYS A 40 -6.98 39.60 3.68
C LYS A 40 -5.49 39.32 3.84
N LEU A 41 -5.05 38.17 3.32
CA LEU A 41 -3.66 37.71 3.37
C LEU A 41 -3.02 37.68 1.99
N LYS A 42 -1.68 37.71 1.93
CA LYS A 42 -0.97 37.38 0.69
C LYS A 42 -1.16 35.90 0.36
N TRP A 43 -0.97 35.52 -0.90
CA TRP A 43 -1.21 34.14 -1.33
C TRP A 43 -0.45 33.12 -0.46
N LYS A 44 0.87 33.29 -0.28
CA LYS A 44 1.69 32.39 0.55
C LYS A 44 1.27 32.39 2.03
N GLU A 45 0.93 33.55 2.57
CA GLU A 45 0.44 33.70 3.96
C GLU A 45 -0.88 32.93 4.15
N ALA A 46 -1.79 32.99 3.16
CA ALA A 46 -3.04 32.26 3.18
C ALA A 46 -2.84 30.74 3.08
N ILE A 47 -1.92 30.27 2.23
CA ILE A 47 -1.55 28.85 2.16
C ILE A 47 -1.02 28.36 3.50
N ASP A 48 -0.08 29.10 4.10
CA ASP A 48 0.55 28.74 5.37
C ASP A 48 -0.47 28.71 6.53
N GLU A 49 -1.41 29.65 6.54
CA GLU A 49 -2.49 29.71 7.51
C GLU A 49 -3.43 28.50 7.39
N CYS A 50 -3.76 28.07 6.17
CA CYS A 50 -4.56 26.86 5.95
C CYS A 50 -3.81 25.58 6.35
N GLN A 51 -2.50 25.51 6.09
CA GLN A 51 -1.64 24.39 6.50
C GLN A 51 -1.49 24.28 8.02
N GLN A 52 -1.49 25.40 8.74
CA GLN A 52 -1.38 25.40 10.22
C GLN A 52 -2.68 24.99 10.93
N ARG A 53 -3.84 25.12 10.28
CA ARG A 53 -5.17 24.89 10.89
C ARG A 53 -5.69 23.45 10.78
N GLY A 54 -4.88 22.55 10.25
CA GLY A 54 -5.17 21.14 9.99
C GLY A 54 -4.28 20.68 8.84
N GLN A 55 -3.98 19.37 8.72
CA GLN A 55 -3.12 18.79 7.67
C GLN A 55 -3.69 19.01 6.25
N SER A 56 -3.72 20.26 5.80
CA SER A 56 -4.33 20.71 4.55
C SER A 56 -3.29 20.59 3.44
N VAL A 57 -3.58 19.74 2.46
CA VAL A 57 -2.96 19.81 1.15
C VAL A 57 -3.92 20.65 0.29
N THR A 58 -3.55 21.91 0.06
CA THR A 58 -4.14 22.87 -0.90
C THR A 58 -5.39 23.66 -0.49
N SER A 59 -5.41 24.94 -0.87
CA SER A 59 -6.60 25.78 -0.94
C SER A 59 -7.46 25.42 -2.16
N LEU A 60 -8.71 25.04 -1.89
CA LEU A 60 -9.84 24.81 -2.81
C LEU A 60 -9.50 24.24 -4.19
N GLN A 61 -9.67 22.93 -4.37
CA GLN A 61 -9.80 22.31 -5.69
C GLN A 61 -11.27 22.11 -6.03
N PHE A 62 -11.70 22.44 -7.26
CA PHE A 62 -13.06 22.14 -7.72
C PHE A 62 -13.10 20.79 -8.42
N TYR A 63 -13.62 19.77 -7.73
CA TYR A 63 -13.70 18.39 -8.25
C TYR A 63 -14.95 18.16 -9.13
N SER A 64 -15.95 19.06 -9.07
CA SER A 64 -17.15 19.02 -9.92
C SER A 64 -17.80 20.40 -10.09
N LYS A 65 -18.72 20.51 -11.05
CA LYS A 65 -19.57 21.70 -11.25
C LYS A 65 -20.49 21.97 -10.04
N GLN A 66 -20.92 20.92 -9.33
CA GLN A 66 -21.79 21.02 -8.16
C GLN A 66 -21.03 21.58 -6.95
N ASP A 67 -19.76 21.23 -6.78
CA ASP A 67 -18.89 21.79 -5.71
C ASP A 67 -18.63 23.27 -5.96
N LYS A 68 -18.39 23.64 -7.22
CA LYS A 68 -18.30 25.04 -7.66
C LYS A 68 -19.59 25.82 -7.37
N ASP A 69 -20.76 25.27 -7.69
CA ASP A 69 -22.04 25.95 -7.46
C ASP A 69 -22.32 26.15 -5.95
N ALA A 70 -21.99 25.17 -5.11
CA ALA A 70 -22.10 25.28 -3.66
C ALA A 70 -21.14 26.34 -3.08
N PHE A 71 -19.92 26.42 -3.59
CA PHE A 71 -18.96 27.49 -3.27
C PHE A 71 -19.53 28.88 -3.58
N LEU A 72 -20.13 29.06 -4.75
CA LEU A 72 -20.72 30.35 -5.15
C LEU A 72 -21.93 30.73 -4.30
N GLN A 73 -22.70 29.74 -3.85
CA GLN A 73 -23.80 30.01 -2.93
C GLN A 73 -23.29 30.49 -1.57
N ALA A 74 -22.22 29.88 -1.04
CA ALA A 74 -21.62 30.27 0.24
C ALA A 74 -20.94 31.65 0.19
N THR A 75 -20.31 32.02 -0.92
CA THR A 75 -19.59 33.30 -1.02
C THR A 75 -20.48 34.49 -1.36
N LYS A 76 -21.64 34.31 -2.00
CA LYS A 76 -22.59 35.41 -2.30
C LYS A 76 -23.07 36.19 -1.07
N VAL A 77 -23.08 35.57 0.11
CA VAL A 77 -23.48 36.22 1.37
C VAL A 77 -22.31 36.93 2.07
N MET A 78 -21.08 36.67 1.64
CA MET A 78 -19.86 37.21 2.21
C MET A 78 -19.40 38.36 1.32
N ARG A 79 -19.34 39.61 1.83
CA ARG A 79 -19.02 40.83 1.07
C ARG A 79 -17.53 40.93 0.67
N ILE A 80 -16.98 39.87 0.10
CA ILE A 80 -15.60 39.74 -0.37
C ILE A 80 -15.64 39.39 -1.85
N GLU A 81 -14.99 40.22 -2.67
CA GLU A 81 -15.08 40.12 -4.13
C GLU A 81 -14.18 39.01 -4.70
N ARG A 82 -13.07 38.69 -4.02
CA ARG A 82 -12.06 37.71 -4.46
C ARG A 82 -11.53 36.85 -3.32
N TRP A 83 -11.27 35.59 -3.65
CA TRP A 83 -10.79 34.58 -2.73
C TRP A 83 -9.59 33.85 -3.32
N TRP A 84 -8.50 33.73 -2.55
CA TRP A 84 -7.34 32.96 -2.93
C TRP A 84 -7.68 31.47 -3.06
N THR A 85 -7.14 30.87 -4.13
CA THR A 85 -7.16 29.43 -4.42
C THR A 85 -5.72 28.90 -4.41
N SER A 86 -5.47 27.59 -4.56
CA SER A 86 -4.08 27.10 -4.63
C SER A 86 -3.51 27.12 -6.03
N LEU A 87 -4.26 27.62 -7.01
CA LEU A 87 -3.81 27.75 -8.38
C LEU A 87 -2.68 28.77 -8.47
N ASN A 88 -1.55 28.41 -9.09
CA ASN A 88 -0.39 29.29 -9.26
C ASN A 88 0.51 28.81 -10.40
N GLU A 89 1.40 29.67 -10.90
CA GLU A 89 2.40 29.31 -11.93
C GLU A 89 3.84 29.51 -11.45
N LEU A 90 4.05 29.51 -10.12
CA LEU A 90 5.32 29.84 -9.48
C LEU A 90 6.49 28.91 -9.85
N THR A 91 6.18 27.69 -10.29
CA THR A 91 7.17 26.65 -10.64
C THR A 91 7.48 26.59 -12.13
N SER A 92 6.53 26.98 -12.99
CA SER A 92 6.69 26.95 -14.44
C SER A 92 5.82 28.04 -15.09
N PRO A 93 6.42 29.18 -15.50
CA PRO A 93 5.68 30.28 -16.15
C PRO A 93 4.87 29.79 -17.36
N GLY A 94 3.65 30.30 -17.49
CA GLY A 94 2.67 29.92 -18.50
C GLY A 94 1.96 28.58 -18.23
N THR A 95 2.23 27.91 -17.10
CA THR A 95 1.57 26.65 -16.72
C THR A 95 1.08 26.71 -15.28
N TYR A 96 -0.21 26.95 -15.12
CA TYR A 96 -0.87 26.92 -13.82
C TYR A 96 -1.00 25.50 -13.26
N VAL A 97 -0.63 25.34 -12.00
CA VAL A 97 -0.71 24.13 -11.18
C VAL A 97 -1.41 24.43 -9.85
N TRP A 98 -1.96 23.39 -9.21
CA TRP A 98 -2.55 23.53 -7.88
C TRP A 98 -1.52 23.18 -6.78
N GLY A 99 -1.29 24.06 -5.81
CA GLY A 99 -0.43 23.77 -4.64
C GLY A 99 1.07 23.95 -4.88
N THR A 100 1.91 23.20 -4.14
CA THR A 100 3.38 23.37 -4.08
C THR A 100 4.20 22.17 -4.58
N SER A 101 3.55 21.08 -4.99
CA SER A 101 4.19 19.88 -5.54
C SER A 101 3.47 19.45 -6.81
N ASP A 102 4.25 19.07 -7.82
CA ASP A 102 3.86 18.61 -9.15
C ASP A 102 2.46 17.95 -9.20
N SER A 103 1.43 18.76 -9.47
CA SER A 103 0.04 18.33 -9.49
C SER A 103 -0.53 18.52 -10.91
N SER A 104 -1.01 17.42 -11.45
CA SER A 104 -1.36 17.19 -12.86
C SER A 104 -2.68 17.82 -13.31
N LEU A 105 -3.04 19.01 -12.81
CA LEU A 105 -4.30 19.68 -13.14
C LEU A 105 -4.01 21.04 -13.77
N ARG A 106 -4.01 21.09 -15.11
CA ARG A 106 -4.06 22.36 -15.84
C ARG A 106 -5.50 22.92 -15.79
N PRO A 107 -5.69 24.23 -15.62
CA PRO A 107 -7.00 24.86 -15.69
C PRO A 107 -7.51 24.87 -17.13
N GLY A 108 -8.08 23.75 -17.59
CA GLY A 108 -8.58 23.57 -18.96
C GLY A 108 -9.91 22.81 -19.11
N ASP A 109 -10.45 22.22 -18.05
CA ASP A 109 -11.55 21.24 -18.15
C ASP A 109 -12.97 21.86 -18.14
N GLY A 110 -13.12 23.14 -18.49
CA GLY A 110 -14.43 23.82 -18.55
C GLY A 110 -15.13 24.06 -17.20
N ILE A 111 -14.56 23.59 -16.08
CA ILE A 111 -15.01 23.89 -14.71
C ILE A 111 -14.60 25.32 -14.31
N LEU A 112 -13.45 25.79 -14.76
CA LEU A 112 -12.90 27.12 -14.47
C LEU A 112 -13.14 28.04 -15.68
N VAL A 113 -13.68 29.23 -15.41
CA VAL A 113 -13.90 30.26 -16.45
C VAL A 113 -12.95 31.40 -16.12
N TRP A 114 -11.99 31.69 -16.99
CA TRP A 114 -11.12 32.85 -16.81
C TRP A 114 -11.89 34.14 -17.10
N ASN A 115 -11.85 35.12 -16.20
CA ASN A 115 -12.49 36.42 -16.43
C ASN A 115 -11.66 37.31 -17.36
N TYR A 116 -10.35 37.14 -17.25
CA TYR A 116 -9.30 37.81 -17.99
C TYR A 116 -8.28 36.71 -18.27
N GLU A 117 -7.92 36.49 -19.54
CA GLU A 117 -6.90 35.48 -19.91
C GLU A 117 -5.61 35.73 -19.11
N PRO A 118 -4.73 34.72 -18.93
CA PRO A 118 -3.37 34.97 -18.50
C PRO A 118 -2.65 35.79 -19.57
N ASP A 119 -2.79 37.11 -19.48
CA ASP A 119 -2.01 38.07 -20.25
C ASP A 119 -0.68 38.20 -19.49
N ASP A 120 0.37 37.58 -20.02
CA ASP A 120 1.72 37.61 -19.46
C ASP A 120 2.45 38.92 -19.86
N THR A 121 1.72 40.05 -19.96
CA THR A 121 2.36 41.31 -20.41
C THR A 121 3.17 41.99 -19.30
N LYS A 122 3.08 41.52 -18.05
CA LYS A 122 3.77 42.14 -16.89
C LYS A 122 4.51 41.20 -15.93
N HIS A 123 4.46 39.87 -16.08
CA HIS A 123 5.19 38.90 -15.25
C HIS A 123 5.04 39.05 -13.72
N LEU A 124 4.01 39.74 -13.22
CA LEU A 124 3.82 40.01 -11.78
C LEU A 124 2.65 39.21 -11.22
N GLU A 125 1.64 38.93 -12.03
CA GLU A 125 0.52 38.06 -11.70
C GLU A 125 0.97 36.58 -11.87
N ASN A 126 0.88 35.77 -10.81
CA ASN A 126 1.25 34.34 -10.85
C ASN A 126 0.36 33.46 -9.95
N CYS A 127 -0.72 34.03 -9.40
CA CYS A 127 -1.53 33.42 -8.35
C CYS A 127 -3.02 33.56 -8.68
N GLY A 128 -3.73 32.43 -8.69
CA GLY A 128 -5.14 32.37 -9.05
C GLY A 128 -6.07 32.75 -7.90
N ALA A 129 -6.94 33.74 -8.13
CA ALA A 129 -8.05 34.08 -7.24
C ALA A 129 -9.39 33.86 -7.94
N ILE A 130 -10.40 33.40 -7.20
CA ILE A 130 -11.76 33.24 -7.72
C ILE A 130 -12.68 34.37 -7.26
N SER A 131 -13.50 34.86 -8.18
CA SER A 131 -14.54 35.85 -7.93
C SER A 131 -15.86 35.22 -7.48
N ILE A 132 -16.75 36.04 -6.91
CA ILE A 132 -18.14 35.64 -6.61
C ILE A 132 -18.98 35.34 -7.88
N GLN A 133 -18.48 35.70 -9.06
CA GLN A 133 -19.06 35.35 -10.37
C GLN A 133 -18.50 34.03 -10.91
N ALA A 134 -17.74 33.28 -10.11
CA ALA A 134 -17.17 31.98 -10.47
C ALA A 134 -16.13 32.02 -11.57
N THR A 135 -15.48 33.17 -11.72
CA THR A 135 -14.41 33.37 -12.67
C THR A 135 -13.08 33.46 -11.94
N ILE A 136 -12.05 32.84 -12.49
CA ILE A 136 -10.68 32.95 -11.99
C ILE A 136 -9.99 34.12 -12.68
N SER A 137 -9.19 34.85 -11.91
CA SER A 137 -8.23 35.82 -12.41
C SER A 137 -6.83 35.46 -11.95
N ASP A 138 -5.87 35.81 -12.79
CA ASP A 138 -4.47 35.84 -12.44
C ASP A 138 -4.16 37.15 -11.70
N GLU A 139 -3.65 37.04 -10.47
CA GLU A 139 -3.42 38.16 -9.58
C GLU A 139 -1.96 38.16 -9.09
N ASP A 140 -1.42 39.35 -8.78
CA ASP A 140 -0.13 39.45 -8.10
C ASP A 140 -0.23 38.78 -6.73
N CYS A 141 0.61 37.76 -6.52
CA CYS A 141 0.68 36.98 -5.27
C CYS A 141 0.91 37.84 -4.00
N LYS A 142 1.36 39.10 -4.16
CA LYS A 142 1.55 40.09 -3.10
C LYS A 142 0.27 40.85 -2.73
N GLU A 143 -0.78 40.77 -3.53
CA GLU A 143 -2.10 41.30 -3.20
C GLU A 143 -2.69 40.61 -1.97
N ARG A 144 -3.72 41.23 -1.38
CA ARG A 144 -4.36 40.71 -0.17
C ARG A 144 -5.83 40.45 -0.42
N HIS A 145 -6.18 39.17 -0.56
CA HIS A 145 -7.55 38.68 -0.78
C HIS A 145 -8.01 37.80 0.39
N GLY A 146 -9.32 37.55 0.49
CA GLY A 146 -9.84 36.53 1.39
C GLY A 146 -9.32 35.15 0.98
N TYR A 147 -9.42 34.14 1.84
CA TYR A 147 -8.92 32.80 1.50
C TYR A 147 -9.84 31.71 2.02
N ILE A 148 -9.69 30.53 1.41
CA ILE A 148 -10.52 29.38 1.70
C ILE A 148 -9.60 28.22 2.05
N CYS A 149 -9.82 27.63 3.21
CA CYS A 149 -9.17 26.39 3.57
C CYS A 149 -10.09 25.23 3.26
N GLU A 150 -9.55 24.19 2.64
CA GLU A 150 -10.22 22.93 2.42
C GLU A 150 -9.68 21.92 3.44
N TYR A 151 -10.59 21.19 4.06
CA TYR A 151 -10.34 20.11 4.98
C TYR A 151 -10.99 18.85 4.42
N ILE A 152 -10.15 17.91 4.05
CA ILE A 152 -10.55 16.55 3.74
C ILE A 152 -10.87 15.89 5.08
N LEU A 153 -12.10 15.37 5.24
CA LEU A 153 -12.48 14.64 6.45
C LEU A 153 -11.43 13.53 6.68
N THR A 154 -10.69 13.65 7.78
CA THR A 154 -9.60 12.73 8.14
C THR A 154 -10.14 11.31 8.22
N GLY A 155 -9.51 10.39 7.49
CA GLY A 155 -9.86 8.97 7.46
C GLY A 155 -10.09 8.37 6.08
N LYS A 156 -9.86 9.09 4.97
CA LYS A 156 -9.99 8.53 3.61
C LYS A 156 -8.92 9.06 2.66
N THR A 157 -7.76 8.41 2.59
CA THR A 157 -6.70 8.70 1.60
C THR A 157 -6.49 7.49 0.69
N CYS A 158 -5.76 7.66 -0.41
CA CYS A 158 -5.35 6.56 -1.27
C CYS A 158 -3.84 6.41 -1.23
N LEU A 159 -3.31 5.24 -1.62
CA LEU A 159 -1.87 5.08 -1.81
C LEU A 159 -1.35 6.08 -2.84
N ASP A 160 -0.07 6.40 -2.76
CA ASP A 160 0.62 7.17 -3.78
C ASP A 160 0.40 6.53 -5.17
N GLY A 161 0.03 7.36 -6.14
CA GLY A 161 -0.32 6.92 -7.51
C GLY A 161 -1.79 6.54 -7.72
N TRP A 162 -2.59 6.40 -6.66
CA TRP A 162 -4.04 6.15 -6.73
C TRP A 162 -4.84 7.45 -6.60
N LYS A 163 -6.00 7.51 -7.25
CA LYS A 163 -6.90 8.65 -7.25
C LYS A 163 -8.11 8.38 -6.36
N LEU A 164 -8.42 9.28 -5.44
CA LEU A 164 -9.59 9.18 -4.57
C LEU A 164 -10.84 9.73 -5.25
N PHE A 165 -11.94 8.96 -5.25
CA PHE A 165 -13.26 9.46 -5.66
C PHE A 165 -14.39 8.75 -4.90
N ASN A 166 -15.30 9.53 -4.30
CA ASN A 166 -16.50 9.07 -3.58
C ASN A 166 -16.27 7.89 -2.61
N SER A 167 -15.16 7.92 -1.88
CA SER A 167 -14.73 6.85 -0.97
C SER A 167 -14.16 5.59 -1.63
N SER A 168 -13.71 5.63 -2.88
CA SER A 168 -12.93 4.55 -3.49
C SER A 168 -11.62 5.10 -4.07
N CYS A 169 -10.63 4.23 -4.17
CA CYS A 169 -9.32 4.55 -4.73
C CYS A 169 -9.19 3.89 -6.10
N TYR A 170 -8.71 4.62 -7.09
CA TYR A 170 -8.60 4.18 -8.47
C TYR A 170 -7.16 4.28 -8.98
N TYR A 171 -6.64 3.19 -9.54
CA TYR A 171 -5.35 3.17 -10.21
C TYR A 171 -5.55 3.02 -11.70
N ILE A 172 -4.87 3.86 -12.48
CA ILE A 172 -4.92 3.86 -13.94
C ILE A 172 -3.51 3.55 -14.42
N SER A 173 -3.30 2.42 -15.10
CA SER A 173 -1.97 2.00 -15.54
C SER A 173 -1.34 3.01 -16.50
N TYR A 174 -0.07 3.33 -16.34
CA TYR A 174 0.60 4.30 -17.21
C TYR A 174 0.83 3.74 -18.62
N ILE A 175 0.30 4.41 -19.64
CA ILE A 175 0.47 4.02 -21.05
C ILE A 175 1.90 4.12 -21.59
N THR A 176 2.76 4.89 -20.91
CA THR A 176 4.17 5.05 -21.26
C THR A 176 5.01 3.85 -20.85
N ASP A 177 4.46 2.97 -20.00
CA ASP A 177 5.10 1.74 -19.56
C ASP A 177 4.67 0.58 -20.47
N PRO A 178 5.57 0.07 -21.33
CA PRO A 178 5.24 -0.95 -22.32
C PRO A 178 4.78 -2.28 -21.70
N PHE A 179 5.04 -2.51 -20.41
CA PHE A 179 4.61 -3.73 -19.71
C PHE A 179 3.24 -3.58 -19.02
N ASN A 180 2.59 -2.42 -19.14
CA ASN A 180 1.20 -2.27 -18.70
C ASN A 180 0.19 -2.73 -19.76
N ASN A 181 0.67 -3.06 -20.95
CA ASN A 181 -0.12 -3.58 -22.04
C ASN A 181 -0.18 -5.12 -21.95
N ILE A 182 -1.17 -5.65 -21.24
CA ILE A 182 -1.23 -7.06 -20.80
C ILE A 182 -2.62 -7.68 -21.06
N PRO A 183 -2.73 -9.02 -21.10
CA PRO A 183 -4.02 -9.71 -21.18
C PRO A 183 -4.92 -9.42 -19.97
N TRP A 184 -6.23 -9.60 -20.13
CA TRP A 184 -7.21 -9.32 -19.07
C TRP A 184 -6.98 -10.13 -17.79
N SER A 185 -6.59 -11.41 -17.93
CA SER A 185 -6.26 -12.29 -16.80
C SER A 185 -5.10 -11.73 -15.97
N ASP A 186 -4.09 -11.19 -16.64
CA ASP A 186 -2.88 -10.67 -16.03
C ASP A 186 -3.15 -9.31 -15.39
N ALA A 187 -3.98 -8.48 -16.04
CA ALA A 187 -4.48 -7.23 -15.48
C ALA A 187 -5.26 -7.46 -14.18
N LYS A 188 -6.09 -8.52 -14.13
CA LYS A 188 -6.80 -8.94 -12.91
C LYS A 188 -5.83 -9.26 -11.78
N LEU A 189 -4.83 -10.10 -12.04
CA LEU A 189 -3.80 -10.44 -11.06
C LEU A 189 -2.99 -9.21 -10.63
N LYS A 190 -2.68 -8.32 -11.57
CA LYS A 190 -1.92 -7.11 -11.31
C LYS A 190 -2.69 -6.18 -10.38
N CYS A 191 -3.97 -5.91 -10.62
CA CYS A 191 -4.79 -5.11 -9.72
C CYS A 191 -4.83 -5.69 -8.30
N ASN A 192 -5.01 -7.01 -8.18
CA ASN A 192 -5.02 -7.69 -6.87
C ASN A 192 -3.70 -7.53 -6.10
N SER A 193 -2.58 -7.32 -6.79
CA SER A 193 -1.26 -7.12 -6.18
C SER A 193 -0.96 -5.66 -5.79
N LEU A 194 -1.70 -4.68 -6.31
CA LEU A 194 -1.33 -3.26 -6.17
C LEU A 194 -1.81 -2.63 -4.85
N ALA A 195 -2.88 -3.15 -4.25
CA ALA A 195 -3.36 -2.70 -2.94
C ALA A 195 -4.27 -3.77 -2.29
N PRO A 196 -4.47 -3.74 -0.96
CA PRO A 196 -5.44 -4.60 -0.31
C PRO A 196 -6.83 -4.44 -0.92
N ASN A 197 -7.48 -5.58 -1.19
CA ASN A 197 -8.79 -5.67 -1.83
C ASN A 197 -8.90 -4.93 -3.17
N ALA A 198 -7.78 -4.57 -3.81
CA ALA A 198 -7.83 -4.02 -5.15
C ALA A 198 -8.22 -5.11 -6.14
N HIS A 199 -8.97 -4.70 -7.16
CA HIS A 199 -9.37 -5.54 -8.27
C HIS A 199 -9.55 -4.68 -9.52
N LEU A 200 -9.74 -5.31 -10.68
CA LEU A 200 -10.11 -4.57 -11.89
C LEU A 200 -11.39 -3.77 -11.63
N LEU A 201 -11.48 -2.59 -12.25
CA LEU A 201 -12.55 -1.63 -12.04
C LEU A 201 -13.95 -2.27 -12.10
N GLN A 202 -14.73 -2.03 -11.06
CA GLN A 202 -16.15 -2.35 -11.00
C GLN A 202 -16.91 -1.03 -10.88
N LEU A 203 -17.72 -0.70 -11.89
CA LEU A 203 -18.47 0.55 -11.91
C LEU A 203 -19.78 0.38 -11.15
N GLU A 204 -19.98 1.23 -10.15
CA GLU A 204 -21.21 1.27 -9.35
C GLU A 204 -22.14 2.40 -9.78
N THR A 205 -21.58 3.51 -10.29
CA THR A 205 -22.38 4.70 -10.64
C THR A 205 -21.94 5.41 -11.91
N ASN A 206 -22.88 6.12 -12.56
CA ASN A 206 -22.56 6.98 -13.72
C ASN A 206 -21.63 8.15 -13.35
N THR A 207 -21.64 8.60 -12.09
CA THR A 207 -20.76 9.68 -11.61
C THR A 207 -19.32 9.19 -11.48
N GLU A 208 -19.12 7.96 -11.03
CA GLU A 208 -17.82 7.28 -11.00
C GLU A 208 -17.26 7.07 -12.41
N GLN A 209 -18.10 6.60 -13.34
CA GLN A 209 -17.72 6.48 -14.74
C GLN A 209 -17.27 7.85 -15.30
N ALA A 210 -18.04 8.92 -15.08
CA ALA A 210 -17.69 10.26 -15.53
C ALA A 210 -16.37 10.76 -14.91
N PHE A 211 -16.10 10.45 -13.63
CA PHE A 211 -14.83 10.75 -12.99
C PHE A 211 -13.66 10.06 -13.71
N LEU A 212 -13.77 8.75 -13.96
CA LEU A 212 -12.71 7.98 -14.64
C LEU A 212 -12.50 8.45 -16.08
N VAL A 213 -13.59 8.71 -16.80
CA VAL A 213 -13.58 9.29 -18.14
C VAL A 213 -12.97 10.69 -18.16
N ASN A 214 -12.91 11.42 -17.05
CA ASN A 214 -12.16 12.68 -16.96
C ASN A 214 -10.67 12.46 -16.64
N GLN A 215 -10.29 11.32 -16.06
CA GLN A 215 -8.88 10.99 -15.81
C GLN A 215 -8.17 10.42 -17.06
N LEU A 216 -8.88 9.71 -17.93
CA LEU A 216 -8.36 9.07 -19.14
C LEU A 216 -7.99 9.99 -20.34
N PRO A 217 -8.62 11.17 -20.58
CA PRO A 217 -8.35 12.06 -21.70
C PRO A 217 -6.99 12.77 -21.63
N TYR A 218 -6.31 12.75 -20.48
CA TYR A 218 -4.94 13.25 -20.32
C TYR A 218 -3.91 12.47 -21.18
N ILE A 219 -4.33 11.35 -21.77
CA ILE A 219 -3.50 10.43 -22.57
C ILE A 219 -3.87 10.59 -24.07
N LYS A 220 -3.68 11.80 -24.59
CA LYS A 220 -4.31 12.26 -25.83
C LYS A 220 -3.74 11.73 -27.16
N THR A 221 -2.87 10.71 -27.16
CA THR A 221 -2.17 10.29 -28.40
C THR A 221 -2.27 8.82 -28.77
N THR A 222 -2.99 8.00 -28.01
CA THR A 222 -3.19 6.59 -28.37
C THR A 222 -4.67 6.25 -28.33
N SER A 223 -5.08 5.39 -29.25
CA SER A 223 -6.34 4.64 -29.26
C SER A 223 -6.39 3.67 -28.05
N GLY A 224 -6.15 4.19 -26.85
CA GLY A 224 -5.87 3.42 -25.64
C GLY A 224 -7.12 2.69 -25.15
N LEU A 225 -7.01 1.38 -25.06
CA LEU A 225 -8.02 0.46 -24.54
C LEU A 225 -7.68 0.17 -23.07
N TRP A 226 -8.70 0.14 -22.22
CA TRP A 226 -8.53 -0.04 -20.78
C TRP A 226 -9.38 -1.20 -20.28
N TRP A 227 -8.74 -2.27 -19.83
CA TRP A 227 -9.39 -3.38 -19.16
C TRP A 227 -10.12 -2.92 -17.89
N ILE A 228 -11.37 -3.37 -17.79
CA ILE A 228 -12.21 -3.22 -16.61
C ILE A 228 -12.64 -4.60 -16.11
N GLY A 229 -13.28 -4.65 -14.95
CA GLY A 229 -13.56 -5.90 -14.25
C GLY A 229 -14.76 -6.69 -14.78
N MET A 230 -15.26 -6.43 -15.99
CA MET A 230 -16.45 -7.10 -16.52
C MET A 230 -16.06 -8.19 -17.53
N THR A 231 -16.66 -9.38 -17.39
CA THR A 231 -16.43 -10.54 -18.27
C THR A 231 -17.69 -11.41 -18.40
N ASP A 232 -17.87 -12.09 -19.53
CA ASP A 232 -18.92 -13.11 -19.73
C ASP A 232 -18.35 -14.51 -20.05
N GLN A 233 -17.06 -14.74 -19.78
CA GLN A 233 -16.35 -16.02 -20.02
C GLN A 233 -17.07 -17.26 -19.46
N ILE A 234 -17.88 -17.11 -18.42
CA ILE A 234 -18.62 -18.21 -17.78
C ILE A 234 -19.85 -18.59 -18.61
N ALA A 235 -20.56 -17.60 -19.16
CA ALA A 235 -21.77 -17.81 -19.94
C ALA A 235 -22.00 -16.62 -20.87
N GLU A 236 -22.06 -16.91 -22.16
CA GLU A 236 -22.32 -15.94 -23.22
C GLU A 236 -23.49 -15.00 -22.90
N SER A 237 -23.31 -13.70 -23.14
CA SER A 237 -24.30 -12.64 -22.86
C SER A 237 -24.66 -12.47 -21.38
N ARG A 238 -24.00 -13.18 -20.46
CA ARG A 238 -24.16 -13.07 -19.01
C ARG A 238 -22.92 -12.42 -18.39
N TRP A 239 -22.85 -11.10 -18.54
CA TRP A 239 -21.78 -10.27 -18.00
C TRP A 239 -21.77 -10.23 -16.46
N LEU A 240 -20.60 -10.54 -15.90
CA LEU A 240 -20.31 -10.55 -14.48
C LEU A 240 -19.14 -9.61 -14.18
N TRP A 241 -19.18 -8.97 -13.02
CA TRP A 241 -18.03 -8.28 -12.47
C TRP A 241 -16.99 -9.28 -11.91
N VAL A 242 -15.79 -8.82 -11.62
CA VAL A 242 -14.68 -9.65 -11.11
C VAL A 242 -14.98 -10.31 -9.77
N ASP A 243 -15.92 -9.76 -9.00
CA ASP A 243 -16.47 -10.28 -7.74
C ASP A 243 -17.58 -11.33 -7.95
N GLY A 244 -17.97 -11.58 -9.20
CA GLY A 244 -19.03 -12.52 -9.58
C GLY A 244 -20.45 -11.94 -9.55
N SER A 245 -20.61 -10.66 -9.22
CA SER A 245 -21.92 -9.99 -9.26
C SER A 245 -22.38 -9.75 -10.69
N LEU A 246 -23.70 -9.76 -10.91
CA LEU A 246 -24.29 -9.53 -12.24
C LEU A 246 -24.15 -8.06 -12.63
N VAL A 247 -23.65 -7.82 -13.84
CA VAL A 247 -23.60 -6.47 -14.39
C VAL A 247 -25.02 -6.03 -14.75
N ASN A 248 -25.41 -4.84 -14.29
CA ASN A 248 -26.62 -4.20 -14.78
C ASN A 248 -26.35 -3.63 -16.18
N GLN A 249 -26.70 -4.39 -17.24
CA GLN A 249 -26.46 -3.97 -18.61
C GLN A 249 -27.16 -2.65 -18.99
N GLN A 250 -28.19 -2.21 -18.25
CA GLN A 250 -28.89 -0.95 -18.52
C GLN A 250 -28.07 0.29 -18.12
N SER A 251 -27.09 0.14 -17.22
CA SER A 251 -26.17 1.22 -16.83
C SER A 251 -24.90 1.25 -17.67
N ILE A 252 -24.73 0.31 -18.60
CA ILE A 252 -23.55 0.22 -19.46
C ILE A 252 -23.89 0.79 -20.84
N GLN A 253 -23.12 1.78 -21.28
CA GLN A 253 -23.22 2.33 -22.62
C GLN A 253 -22.22 1.64 -23.55
N TRP A 254 -22.66 0.55 -24.15
CA TRP A 254 -21.89 -0.11 -25.20
C TRP A 254 -21.86 0.73 -26.47
N GLU A 255 -20.75 0.69 -27.20
CA GLU A 255 -20.61 1.44 -28.47
C GLU A 255 -21.37 0.75 -29.62
N ILE A 256 -20.93 -0.45 -30.00
CA ILE A 256 -21.53 -1.31 -31.05
C ILE A 256 -21.73 -2.76 -30.52
N GLU A 257 -21.42 -2.96 -29.24
CA GLU A 257 -21.13 -4.24 -28.58
C GLU A 257 -22.19 -4.56 -27.50
N PRO A 258 -22.19 -5.74 -26.84
CA PRO A 258 -21.36 -6.90 -27.13
C PRO A 258 -21.85 -7.65 -28.38
N ASP A 259 -20.99 -7.76 -29.39
CA ASP A 259 -21.26 -8.49 -30.64
C ASP A 259 -20.66 -9.90 -30.64
N ASN A 260 -19.81 -10.20 -29.64
CA ASN A 260 -19.07 -11.44 -29.49
C ASN A 260 -18.38 -11.87 -30.80
N LEU A 261 -17.59 -10.97 -31.41
CA LEU A 261 -17.00 -11.18 -32.71
C LEU A 261 -16.18 -12.49 -32.78
N GLY A 262 -16.66 -13.46 -33.55
CA GLY A 262 -15.99 -14.75 -33.72
C GLY A 262 -16.12 -15.70 -32.51
N GLY A 263 -16.97 -15.40 -31.53
CA GLY A 263 -17.25 -16.27 -30.38
C GLY A 263 -16.12 -16.30 -29.35
N GLN A 264 -15.30 -15.25 -29.25
CA GLN A 264 -14.12 -15.20 -28.39
C GLN A 264 -13.99 -13.90 -27.59
N GLU A 265 -14.92 -12.96 -27.72
CA GLU A 265 -14.81 -11.63 -27.10
C GLU A 265 -15.52 -11.61 -25.75
N HIS A 266 -14.79 -12.05 -24.71
CA HIS A 266 -15.40 -12.29 -23.40
C HIS A 266 -14.98 -11.32 -22.29
N CYS A 267 -14.16 -10.32 -22.62
CA CYS A 267 -13.59 -9.39 -21.64
C CYS A 267 -13.89 -7.95 -22.03
N ALA A 268 -14.37 -7.16 -21.07
CA ALA A 268 -14.81 -5.80 -21.32
C ALA A 268 -13.69 -4.79 -21.13
N MET A 269 -13.69 -3.78 -22.00
CA MET A 269 -12.83 -2.62 -21.94
C MET A 269 -13.64 -1.33 -22.01
N MET A 270 -13.05 -0.27 -21.47
CA MET A 270 -13.57 1.09 -21.53
C MET A 270 -12.69 1.94 -22.44
N TYR A 271 -13.31 2.66 -23.37
CA TYR A 271 -12.65 3.68 -24.17
C TYR A 271 -12.49 4.98 -23.38
N ASN A 272 -11.60 5.86 -23.84
CA ASN A 272 -11.43 7.19 -23.27
C ASN A 272 -12.68 8.08 -23.37
N SER A 273 -13.64 7.75 -24.25
CA SER A 273 -14.96 8.40 -24.36
C SER A 273 -15.94 7.92 -23.29
N GLY A 274 -15.62 6.86 -22.55
CA GLY A 274 -16.48 6.25 -21.55
C GLY A 274 -17.43 5.19 -22.07
N VAL A 275 -17.46 4.92 -23.37
CA VAL A 275 -18.21 3.79 -23.94
C VAL A 275 -17.44 2.49 -23.76
N PHE A 276 -18.17 1.37 -23.77
CA PHE A 276 -17.59 0.04 -23.53
C PHE A 276 -17.63 -0.84 -24.80
N SER A 277 -16.69 -1.77 -24.87
CA SER A 277 -16.61 -2.83 -25.88
C SER A 277 -16.12 -4.12 -25.23
N ASP A 278 -16.55 -5.25 -25.75
CA ASP A 278 -15.97 -6.57 -25.50
C ASP A 278 -14.88 -6.86 -26.52
N LYS A 279 -13.80 -7.50 -26.08
CA LYS A 279 -12.74 -8.01 -26.95
C LYS A 279 -12.26 -9.35 -26.43
N SER A 280 -11.47 -10.04 -27.25
CA SER A 280 -10.74 -11.23 -26.81
C SER A 280 -9.88 -10.89 -25.59
N CYS A 281 -10.00 -11.71 -24.54
CA CYS A 281 -9.29 -11.53 -23.27
C CYS A 281 -7.76 -11.56 -23.41
N ASP A 282 -7.25 -12.12 -24.50
CA ASP A 282 -5.82 -12.17 -24.84
C ASP A 282 -5.30 -10.88 -25.48
N THR A 283 -6.19 -9.93 -25.79
CA THR A 283 -5.82 -8.62 -26.30
C THR A 283 -4.94 -7.92 -25.28
N LEU A 284 -3.85 -7.33 -25.74
CA LEU A 284 -3.03 -6.49 -24.86
C LEU A 284 -3.76 -5.15 -24.71
N ALA A 285 -4.06 -4.78 -23.47
CA ALA A 285 -4.57 -3.45 -23.17
C ALA A 285 -4.00 -2.92 -21.84
N ASN A 286 -4.16 -1.61 -21.61
CA ASN A 286 -3.95 -1.01 -20.30
C ASN A 286 -5.08 -1.41 -19.35
N TYR A 287 -5.01 -1.06 -18.07
CA TYR A 287 -6.00 -1.51 -17.08
C TYR A 287 -6.29 -0.46 -16.02
N VAL A 288 -7.51 -0.52 -15.47
CA VAL A 288 -7.97 0.31 -14.36
C VAL A 288 -8.30 -0.59 -13.17
N CYS A 289 -7.76 -0.25 -12.00
CA CYS A 289 -8.04 -0.95 -10.75
C CYS A 289 -8.85 -0.05 -9.80
N THR A 290 -9.64 -0.66 -8.93
CA THR A 290 -10.35 0.02 -7.84
C THR A 290 -10.17 -0.73 -6.52
N THR A 291 -10.27 -0.01 -5.40
CA THR A 291 -10.38 -0.57 -4.05
C THR A 291 -11.20 0.37 -3.14
N SER A 292 -12.01 -0.20 -2.25
CA SER A 292 -12.83 0.53 -1.29
C SER A 292 -12.00 0.93 -0.06
N GLN A 293 -11.49 2.16 -0.05
CA GLN A 293 -10.79 2.83 1.06
C GLN A 293 -9.47 2.24 1.58
N ILE A 294 -8.42 3.08 1.57
CA ILE A 294 -7.31 3.03 2.54
C ILE A 294 -7.49 4.21 3.50
N GLY A 295 -8.48 4.00 4.37
CA GLY A 295 -8.85 4.91 5.43
C GLY A 295 -8.47 4.37 6.79
N ASP A 296 -7.36 3.65 6.90
CA ASP A 296 -6.70 3.49 8.18
C ASP A 296 -5.19 3.38 8.01
N SER A 297 -4.56 4.55 7.99
CA SER A 297 -3.16 4.66 8.37
C SER A 297 -2.93 4.27 9.83
N GLU A 298 -3.95 3.98 10.67
CA GLU A 298 -3.71 3.32 11.97
C GLU A 298 -3.59 1.78 11.86
N LEU A 299 -3.91 1.16 10.72
CA LEU A 299 -3.59 -0.25 10.44
C LEU A 299 -2.28 -0.43 9.66
N LEU A 300 -1.69 0.64 9.14
CA LEU A 300 -0.31 0.67 8.62
C LEU A 300 0.70 1.26 9.62
N ASP A 301 0.25 1.82 10.75
CA ASP A 301 1.10 2.28 11.87
C ASP A 301 0.96 1.45 13.17
N LYS A 302 0.34 0.26 13.13
CA LYS A 302 0.38 -0.67 14.26
C LYS A 302 0.93 -2.03 13.89
N VAL A 303 2.25 -2.11 14.09
CA VAL A 303 3.11 -3.28 14.29
C VAL A 303 3.62 -3.93 13.01
N GLY A 304 4.96 -3.95 12.88
CA GLY A 304 5.68 -4.74 11.89
C GLY A 304 6.89 -4.00 11.35
N CYS A 305 6.68 -2.89 10.62
CA CYS A 305 7.77 -2.23 9.89
C CYS A 305 7.91 -0.74 10.19
N PRO A 306 9.12 -0.15 10.09
CA PRO A 306 9.29 1.30 10.22
C PRO A 306 8.55 2.07 9.11
N PRO A 307 8.27 3.37 9.30
CA PRO A 307 7.62 4.20 8.28
C PRO A 307 8.38 4.16 6.94
N ASN A 308 7.64 4.00 5.84
CA ASN A 308 8.15 3.85 4.46
C ASN A 308 8.86 2.53 4.15
N TRP A 309 8.76 1.52 5.03
CA TRP A 309 9.18 0.15 4.73
C TRP A 309 7.97 -0.70 4.34
N ILE A 310 8.20 -1.63 3.41
CA ILE A 310 7.19 -2.57 2.91
C ILE A 310 7.38 -3.90 3.64
N ARG A 311 6.32 -4.43 4.25
CA ARG A 311 6.34 -5.79 4.81
C ARG A 311 6.26 -6.81 3.68
N GLY A 312 7.15 -7.80 3.69
CA GLY A 312 7.11 -8.98 2.82
C GLY A 312 7.40 -10.21 3.67
N GLY A 313 6.38 -11.04 3.90
CA GLY A 313 6.43 -12.06 4.94
C GLY A 313 6.88 -11.48 6.29
N HIS A 314 7.76 -12.19 7.01
CA HIS A 314 8.33 -11.76 8.30
C HIS A 314 9.40 -10.66 8.27
N LYS A 315 9.70 -10.05 7.10
CA LYS A 315 10.73 -9.02 6.98
C LYS A 315 10.15 -7.69 6.53
N CYS A 316 10.89 -6.64 6.83
CA CYS A 316 10.63 -5.29 6.33
C CYS A 316 11.68 -4.93 5.28
N TYR A 317 11.24 -4.36 4.17
CA TYR A 317 12.09 -3.95 3.06
C TYR A 317 11.96 -2.46 2.74
N LEU A 318 13.08 -1.80 2.48
CA LEU A 318 13.12 -0.41 2.01
C LEU A 318 13.78 -0.38 0.63
N PHE A 319 13.01 0.00 -0.38
CA PHE A 319 13.51 0.29 -1.72
C PHE A 319 13.94 1.76 -1.77
N GLN A 320 15.23 2.03 -1.56
CA GLN A 320 15.75 3.39 -1.51
C GLN A 320 15.95 3.96 -2.92
N THR A 321 14.98 4.73 -3.40
CA THR A 321 14.96 5.30 -4.75
C THR A 321 15.45 6.75 -4.82
N ALA A 322 15.62 7.46 -3.70
CA ALA A 322 16.03 8.87 -3.69
C ALA A 322 17.56 9.04 -3.78
N ASP A 323 18.34 8.13 -3.19
CA ASP A 323 19.81 8.25 -3.07
C ASP A 323 20.57 7.23 -3.93
N LEU A 324 21.77 7.55 -4.40
CA LEU A 324 22.64 6.69 -5.21
C LEU A 324 23.97 6.49 -4.48
N ARG A 325 24.31 5.24 -4.16
CA ARG A 325 25.48 4.91 -3.32
C ARG A 325 26.36 3.82 -3.93
N SER A 326 27.64 3.84 -3.56
CA SER A 326 28.50 2.66 -3.76
C SER A 326 27.96 1.48 -2.95
N TRP A 327 28.32 0.25 -3.31
CA TRP A 327 27.83 -0.92 -2.58
C TRP A 327 28.18 -0.86 -1.08
N THR A 328 29.41 -0.45 -0.76
CA THR A 328 29.87 -0.27 0.63
C THR A 328 29.10 0.81 1.38
N ASP A 329 28.82 1.94 0.73
CA ASP A 329 28.06 3.04 1.34
C ASP A 329 26.57 2.68 1.52
N ALA A 330 26.01 1.89 0.60
CA ALA A 330 24.65 1.36 0.70
C ALA A 330 24.54 0.34 1.83
N SER A 331 25.51 -0.58 1.95
CA SER A 331 25.62 -1.52 3.05
C SER A 331 25.68 -0.81 4.41
N THR A 332 26.52 0.22 4.49
CA THR A 332 26.62 1.08 5.68
C THR A 332 25.31 1.81 5.97
N ALA A 333 24.60 2.30 4.94
CA ALA A 333 23.31 2.96 5.09
C ALA A 333 22.25 2.03 5.70
N CYS A 334 22.10 0.82 5.16
CA CYS A 334 21.15 -0.15 5.68
C CYS A 334 21.50 -0.57 7.11
N THR A 335 22.78 -0.80 7.40
CA THR A 335 23.26 -1.12 8.75
C THR A 335 23.01 0.00 9.74
N SER A 336 23.22 1.26 9.34
CA SER A 336 22.92 2.43 10.18
C SER A 336 21.43 2.58 10.47
N GLY A 337 20.57 2.08 9.58
CA GLY A 337 19.11 2.02 9.74
C GLY A 337 18.62 0.83 10.56
N GLY A 338 19.52 0.04 11.16
CA GLY A 338 19.17 -1.15 11.94
C GLY A 338 18.88 -2.41 11.12
N GLY A 339 19.23 -2.40 9.83
CA GLY A 339 19.02 -3.52 8.90
C GLY A 339 20.30 -3.96 8.20
N ARG A 340 20.15 -4.48 6.99
CA ARG A 340 21.24 -4.87 6.09
C ARG A 340 20.78 -4.75 4.64
N LEU A 341 21.70 -4.86 3.67
CA LEU A 341 21.30 -5.01 2.27
C LEU A 341 20.53 -6.32 2.06
N LEU A 342 19.61 -6.32 1.09
CA LEU A 342 18.77 -7.47 0.72
C LEU A 342 19.56 -8.78 0.67
N GLN A 343 19.05 -9.80 1.35
CA GLN A 343 19.57 -11.17 1.30
C GLN A 343 18.39 -12.10 1.03
N ILE A 344 18.36 -12.68 -0.17
CA ILE A 344 17.31 -13.62 -0.59
C ILE A 344 17.63 -15.00 0.00
N GLN A 345 16.68 -15.58 0.72
CA GLN A 345 16.88 -16.83 1.46
C GLN A 345 15.83 -17.90 1.16
N SER A 346 14.70 -17.52 0.57
CA SER A 346 13.67 -18.47 0.12
C SER A 346 13.23 -18.20 -1.32
N GLN A 347 12.60 -19.21 -1.93
CA GLN A 347 12.02 -19.09 -3.27
C GLN A 347 10.84 -18.11 -3.31
N ASP A 348 10.06 -18.04 -2.23
CA ASP A 348 8.93 -17.12 -2.11
C ASP A 348 9.40 -15.67 -1.96
N GLU A 349 10.44 -15.44 -1.15
CA GLU A 349 11.12 -14.14 -1.06
C GLU A 349 11.67 -13.72 -2.42
N LYS A 350 12.33 -14.63 -3.16
CA LYS A 350 12.81 -14.36 -4.52
C LYS A 350 11.66 -13.92 -5.45
N ASN A 351 10.56 -14.67 -5.47
CA ASN A 351 9.40 -14.37 -6.31
C ASN A 351 8.77 -13.02 -5.94
N TRP A 352 8.66 -12.74 -4.64
CA TRP A 352 8.12 -11.47 -4.16
C TRP A 352 9.03 -10.30 -4.53
N ILE A 353 10.33 -10.41 -4.31
CA ILE A 353 11.32 -9.39 -4.71
C ILE A 353 11.26 -9.15 -6.22
N GLU A 354 11.16 -10.19 -7.05
CA GLU A 354 10.99 -10.04 -8.51
C GLU A 354 9.73 -9.23 -8.87
N LEU A 355 8.62 -9.43 -8.15
CA LEU A 355 7.42 -8.61 -8.34
C LEU A 355 7.61 -7.16 -7.89
N GLN A 356 8.31 -6.93 -6.76
CA GLN A 356 8.57 -5.59 -6.25
C GLN A 356 9.55 -4.82 -7.14
N THR A 357 10.63 -5.43 -7.63
CA THR A 357 11.57 -4.75 -8.55
C THR A 357 10.89 -4.36 -9.87
N ARG A 358 9.89 -5.13 -10.33
CA ARG A 358 9.04 -4.76 -11.47
C ARG A 358 8.18 -3.54 -11.21
N TYR A 359 7.90 -3.16 -9.96
CA TYR A 359 7.22 -1.89 -9.67
C TYR A 359 8.16 -0.70 -9.88
N TYR A 360 9.44 -0.87 -9.54
CA TYR A 360 10.46 0.19 -9.59
C TYR A 360 11.30 0.18 -10.89
N LYS A 361 10.68 -0.08 -12.05
CA LYS A 361 11.35 -0.43 -13.34
C LYS A 361 12.48 0.49 -13.82
N THR A 362 12.57 1.69 -13.28
CA THR A 362 13.53 2.72 -13.69
C THR A 362 14.92 2.50 -13.09
N TYR A 363 15.08 1.62 -12.09
CA TYR A 363 16.31 1.55 -11.30
C TYR A 363 16.84 0.13 -11.10
N PRO A 364 18.15 -0.10 -11.30
CA PRO A 364 18.82 -1.23 -10.67
C PRO A 364 19.04 -0.95 -9.18
N PHE A 365 18.97 -2.00 -8.37
CA PHE A 365 19.17 -1.91 -6.93
C PHE A 365 20.34 -2.78 -6.48
N TRP A 366 21.26 -2.24 -5.69
CA TRP A 366 22.18 -3.05 -4.92
C TRP A 366 21.42 -4.01 -4.00
N SER A 367 21.84 -5.28 -4.07
CA SER A 367 21.55 -6.31 -3.10
C SER A 367 22.74 -6.49 -2.15
N GLY A 368 22.61 -7.37 -1.16
CA GLY A 368 23.71 -7.76 -0.30
C GLY A 368 24.70 -8.72 -0.96
N LEU A 369 24.52 -9.10 -2.22
CA LEU A 369 25.33 -10.11 -2.89
C LEU A 369 26.72 -9.57 -3.26
N THR A 370 27.78 -10.30 -2.95
CA THR A 370 29.18 -9.95 -3.28
C THR A 370 30.03 -11.18 -3.58
N PHE A 371 30.98 -11.07 -4.51
CA PHE A 371 31.86 -12.15 -4.92
C PHE A 371 33.12 -12.19 -4.07
N HIS A 372 33.39 -13.33 -3.46
CA HIS A 372 34.62 -13.57 -2.70
C HIS A 372 35.66 -14.25 -3.60
N VAL A 373 36.60 -13.45 -4.10
CA VAL A 373 37.65 -13.91 -5.04
C VAL A 373 38.47 -15.09 -4.49
N ASN A 374 38.81 -15.10 -3.19
CA ASN A 374 39.61 -16.16 -2.58
C ASN A 374 38.87 -17.50 -2.49
N ASP A 375 37.55 -17.44 -2.28
CA ASP A 375 36.68 -18.62 -2.15
C ASP A 375 36.07 -19.04 -3.50
N ASN A 376 36.20 -18.18 -4.51
CA ASN A 376 35.61 -18.31 -5.84
C ASN A 376 34.09 -18.56 -5.78
N LYS A 377 33.39 -17.82 -4.92
CA LYS A 377 31.96 -18.01 -4.58
C LYS A 377 31.28 -16.69 -4.24
N TRP A 378 29.97 -16.66 -4.40
CA TRP A 378 29.11 -15.54 -3.98
C TRP A 378 28.66 -15.68 -2.53
N PHE A 379 28.67 -14.56 -1.82
CA PHE A 379 28.25 -14.42 -0.43
C PHE A 379 27.31 -13.24 -0.29
N TRP A 380 26.46 -13.30 0.73
CA TRP A 380 25.71 -12.14 1.19
C TRP A 380 26.60 -11.26 2.09
N SER A 381 26.22 -10.00 2.26
CA SER A 381 26.92 -9.00 3.10
C SER A 381 27.08 -9.42 4.57
N THR A 382 26.35 -10.44 4.99
CA THR A 382 26.40 -11.10 6.30
C THR A 382 27.50 -12.16 6.42
N GLY A 383 28.16 -12.51 5.31
CA GLY A 383 29.14 -13.60 5.23
C GLY A 383 28.53 -14.98 5.01
N ILE A 384 27.22 -15.08 4.81
CA ILE A 384 26.55 -16.35 4.46
C ILE A 384 26.77 -16.64 2.96
N GLN A 385 27.23 -17.85 2.62
CA GLN A 385 27.38 -18.25 1.22
C GLN A 385 26.01 -18.27 0.54
N ALA A 386 25.88 -17.63 -0.63
CA ALA A 386 24.61 -17.55 -1.35
C ALA A 386 24.19 -18.92 -1.94
N ASP A 387 22.90 -19.25 -1.86
CA ASP A 387 22.32 -20.35 -2.62
C ASP A 387 22.04 -19.90 -4.04
N MET A 388 22.82 -20.43 -4.98
CA MET A 388 22.72 -20.04 -6.40
C MET A 388 21.39 -20.44 -7.05
N ASN A 389 20.59 -21.32 -6.46
CA ASN A 389 19.24 -21.62 -6.98
C ASN A 389 18.26 -20.44 -6.77
N LEU A 390 18.52 -19.62 -5.75
CA LEU A 390 17.72 -18.44 -5.45
C LEU A 390 18.14 -17.21 -6.26
N ILE A 391 19.26 -17.28 -6.98
CA ILE A 391 19.75 -16.20 -7.83
C ILE A 391 19.40 -16.49 -9.29
N LYS A 392 18.71 -15.55 -9.94
CA LYS A 392 18.40 -15.62 -11.37
C LYS A 392 19.33 -14.67 -12.11
N TRP A 393 20.42 -15.18 -12.66
CA TRP A 393 21.32 -14.36 -13.46
C TRP A 393 20.75 -14.05 -14.84
N ASN A 394 21.02 -12.86 -15.38
CA ASN A 394 20.60 -12.47 -16.73
C ASN A 394 21.78 -12.37 -17.70
N SER A 395 22.30 -13.51 -18.16
CA SER A 395 23.56 -13.60 -18.94
C SER A 395 24.83 -13.20 -18.17
N GLU A 396 24.72 -13.26 -16.84
CA GLU A 396 25.73 -12.88 -15.83
C GLU A 396 26.01 -14.10 -14.91
N PRO A 397 27.00 -14.07 -14.01
CA PRO A 397 28.02 -13.04 -13.86
C PRO A 397 29.11 -13.15 -14.93
N ASN A 398 29.45 -12.04 -15.58
CA ASN A 398 30.42 -11.99 -16.67
C ASN A 398 31.80 -11.47 -16.21
N ASN A 399 31.88 -10.90 -14.99
CA ASN A 399 33.06 -10.28 -14.41
C ASN A 399 33.77 -9.31 -15.37
N TYR A 400 33.04 -8.36 -15.93
CA TYR A 400 33.54 -7.44 -16.94
C TYR A 400 34.72 -6.64 -16.37
N ALA A 401 35.80 -6.55 -17.14
CA ALA A 401 37.06 -5.94 -16.73
C ALA A 401 37.73 -6.55 -15.46
N GLY A 402 37.23 -7.68 -14.94
CA GLY A 402 37.79 -8.38 -13.79
C GLY A 402 37.58 -7.69 -12.45
N ASN A 403 36.57 -6.82 -12.32
CA ASN A 403 36.33 -6.02 -11.12
C ASN A 403 34.85 -5.87 -10.73
N GLU A 404 34.00 -6.82 -11.14
CA GLU A 404 32.56 -6.83 -10.85
C GLU A 404 32.24 -7.82 -9.72
N ASP A 405 32.48 -7.37 -8.49
CA ASP A 405 32.34 -8.22 -7.31
C ASP A 405 31.06 -7.93 -6.50
N CYS A 406 30.12 -7.13 -7.01
CA CYS A 406 28.90 -6.75 -6.29
C CYS A 406 27.64 -6.96 -7.12
N GLY A 407 26.62 -7.59 -6.54
CA GLY A 407 25.38 -7.95 -7.24
C GLY A 407 24.30 -6.89 -7.11
N GLU A 408 23.84 -6.36 -8.25
CA GLU A 408 22.61 -5.58 -8.36
C GLU A 408 21.47 -6.43 -8.94
N ILE A 409 20.23 -6.03 -8.63
CA ILE A 409 19.01 -6.63 -9.15
C ILE A 409 18.28 -5.64 -10.07
N PHE A 410 17.91 -6.12 -11.25
CA PHE A 410 17.14 -5.37 -12.24
C PHE A 410 15.64 -5.52 -12.03
N GLN A 411 14.89 -4.73 -12.81
CA GLN A 411 13.44 -4.68 -12.77
C GLN A 411 12.75 -6.03 -13.02
N ASP A 412 13.38 -6.98 -13.70
CA ASP A 412 12.83 -8.32 -13.98
C ASP A 412 13.25 -9.38 -12.96
N GLY A 413 13.82 -8.95 -11.82
CA GLY A 413 14.39 -9.80 -10.78
C GLY A 413 15.71 -10.47 -11.18
N GLY A 414 16.25 -10.14 -12.36
CA GLY A 414 17.53 -10.63 -12.85
C GLY A 414 18.70 -9.98 -12.12
N PHE A 415 19.69 -10.77 -11.72
CA PHE A 415 20.93 -10.28 -11.13
C PHE A 415 21.98 -9.95 -12.18
N ASN A 416 22.79 -8.94 -11.86
CA ASN A 416 23.98 -8.51 -12.59
C ASN A 416 25.13 -8.27 -11.62
N ASP A 417 26.31 -8.76 -11.95
CA ASP A 417 27.53 -8.35 -11.25
C ASP A 417 28.00 -7.01 -11.81
N MET A 418 28.42 -6.13 -10.92
CA MET A 418 28.85 -4.78 -11.26
C MET A 418 29.95 -4.34 -10.31
N SER A 419 30.76 -3.38 -10.73
CA SER A 419 31.81 -2.84 -9.89
C SER A 419 31.22 -2.25 -8.62
N CYS A 420 31.70 -2.70 -7.45
CA CYS A 420 31.26 -2.22 -6.14
C CYS A 420 31.41 -0.70 -5.95
N LEU A 421 32.25 -0.05 -6.77
CA LEU A 421 32.47 1.40 -6.79
C LEU A 421 31.41 2.19 -7.58
N SER A 422 30.62 1.51 -8.42
CA SER A 422 29.49 2.11 -9.14
C SER A 422 28.44 2.61 -8.17
N LYS A 423 27.65 3.60 -8.59
CA LYS A 423 26.55 4.14 -7.77
C LYS A 423 25.21 3.61 -8.27
N ALA A 424 24.46 2.95 -7.40
CA ALA A 424 23.11 2.47 -7.69
C ALA A 424 22.14 2.77 -6.54
N LYS A 425 20.85 2.57 -6.80
CA LYS A 425 19.82 2.52 -5.75
C LYS A 425 20.04 1.24 -4.94
N TYR A 426 19.35 1.05 -3.82
CA TYR A 426 19.60 -0.13 -2.99
C TYR A 426 18.37 -0.58 -2.22
N ILE A 427 18.32 -1.87 -1.90
CA ILE A 427 17.26 -2.47 -1.09
C ILE A 427 17.84 -2.82 0.27
N CYS A 428 17.27 -2.23 1.33
CA CYS A 428 17.53 -2.64 2.69
C CYS A 428 16.48 -3.65 3.15
N GLU A 429 16.87 -4.59 3.99
CA GLU A 429 15.98 -5.45 4.77
C GLU A 429 16.27 -5.31 6.26
N VAL A 430 15.24 -5.44 7.09
CA VAL A 430 15.37 -5.54 8.56
C VAL A 430 14.71 -6.84 8.98
N HIS A 431 15.46 -7.62 9.76
CA HIS A 431 14.89 -8.71 10.55
C HIS A 431 14.31 -8.10 11.82
N LEU A 432 13.08 -8.46 12.16
CA LEU A 432 12.51 -8.13 13.46
C LEU A 432 13.24 -8.97 14.51
N GLU A 433 14.36 -8.44 15.01
CA GLU A 433 15.24 -9.15 15.91
C GLU A 433 14.74 -9.11 17.36
N ASN A 434 14.79 -10.28 17.99
CA ASN A 434 15.00 -10.50 19.42
C ASN A 434 13.97 -9.94 20.41
N ALA A 435 12.68 -10.05 20.10
CA ALA A 435 11.69 -10.09 21.18
C ALA A 435 11.56 -11.46 21.82
N ASP A 436 11.20 -11.45 23.09
CA ASP A 436 10.69 -12.63 23.77
C ASP A 436 9.23 -12.84 23.34
N CYS A 437 8.87 -14.10 23.13
CA CYS A 437 7.50 -14.46 22.87
C CYS A 437 6.66 -14.32 24.16
N PRO A 438 5.34 -14.08 24.05
CA PRO A 438 4.48 -14.08 25.23
C PRO A 438 4.55 -15.44 25.90
N SER A 439 4.26 -15.47 27.20
CA SER A 439 4.17 -16.73 27.93
C SER A 439 3.18 -17.68 27.23
N GLY A 440 3.61 -18.93 27.01
CA GLY A 440 2.81 -19.94 26.33
C GLY A 440 2.93 -19.96 24.80
N TRP A 441 3.74 -19.07 24.21
CA TRP A 441 4.05 -19.09 22.78
C TRP A 441 5.42 -19.74 22.52
N PHE A 442 5.52 -20.49 21.43
CA PHE A 442 6.75 -21.09 20.93
C PHE A 442 7.51 -20.07 20.08
N LYS A 443 8.76 -19.80 20.43
CA LYS A 443 9.66 -19.05 19.56
C LYS A 443 10.29 -20.01 18.56
N ILE A 444 10.05 -19.78 17.28
CA ILE A 444 10.71 -20.54 16.21
C ILE A 444 11.61 -19.59 15.45
N PHE A 445 12.89 -19.94 15.41
CA PHE A 445 13.92 -19.17 14.75
C PHE A 445 14.47 -19.95 13.55
N SER A 446 14.58 -19.26 12.42
CA SER A 446 15.29 -19.69 11.22
C SER A 446 16.20 -18.58 10.72
N ALA A 447 17.01 -18.89 9.71
CA ALA A 447 17.73 -17.87 8.97
C ALA A 447 16.78 -16.84 8.33
N ASP A 448 15.54 -17.27 8.02
CA ASP A 448 14.62 -16.52 7.14
C ASP A 448 13.51 -15.81 7.91
N PHE A 449 13.26 -16.23 9.16
CA PHE A 449 12.19 -15.70 10.00
C PHE A 449 12.49 -15.88 11.50
N ASN A 450 11.89 -15.03 12.32
CA ASN A 450 11.96 -15.06 13.78
C ASN A 450 10.60 -14.71 14.37
N SER A 451 9.78 -15.73 14.59
CA SER A 451 8.36 -15.56 14.87
C SER A 451 7.92 -16.36 16.09
N CYS A 452 6.85 -15.89 16.72
CA CYS A 452 6.22 -16.51 17.87
C CYS A 452 4.93 -17.19 17.42
N TYR A 453 4.73 -18.43 17.84
CA TYR A 453 3.55 -19.22 17.49
C TYR A 453 2.82 -19.68 18.74
N PHE A 454 1.50 -19.55 18.75
CA PHE A 454 0.65 -20.18 19.75
C PHE A 454 -0.15 -21.28 19.09
N ILE A 455 -0.11 -22.49 19.67
CA ILE A 455 -0.83 -23.65 19.16
C ILE A 455 -1.86 -24.03 20.22
N SER A 456 -3.15 -23.92 19.88
CA SER A 456 -4.24 -24.41 20.75
C SER A 456 -4.34 -25.94 20.72
N ASN A 457 -5.00 -26.49 21.73
CA ASN A 457 -5.24 -27.93 21.88
C ASN A 457 -6.76 -28.22 21.85
N GLY A 458 -7.14 -29.49 21.94
CA GLY A 458 -8.53 -29.94 21.92
C GLY A 458 -9.49 -29.36 22.98
N THR A 459 -9.01 -28.55 23.93
CA THR A 459 -9.86 -27.83 24.90
C THR A 459 -10.11 -26.36 24.54
N ASP A 460 -9.38 -25.84 23.56
CA ASP A 460 -9.41 -24.45 23.12
C ASP A 460 -9.70 -24.38 21.63
N LEU A 461 -10.97 -24.65 21.31
CA LEU A 461 -11.48 -24.70 19.95
C LEU A 461 -12.16 -23.36 19.61
N ALA A 462 -12.19 -23.03 18.33
CA ALA A 462 -12.92 -21.86 17.82
C ALA A 462 -13.42 -22.10 16.38
N ALA A 463 -14.49 -21.40 15.98
CA ALA A 463 -14.76 -21.18 14.56
C ALA A 463 -13.65 -20.33 13.93
N TRP A 464 -13.51 -20.36 12.60
CA TRP A 464 -12.38 -19.70 11.92
C TRP A 464 -12.33 -18.18 12.19
N ASP A 465 -13.47 -17.49 12.09
CA ASP A 465 -13.56 -16.05 12.39
C ASP A 465 -13.27 -15.76 13.88
N GLU A 466 -13.74 -16.61 14.79
CA GLU A 466 -13.46 -16.49 16.23
C GLU A 466 -11.98 -16.76 16.57
N ALA A 467 -11.33 -17.64 15.81
CA ALA A 467 -9.92 -17.96 15.97
C ALA A 467 -9.03 -16.75 15.62
N ILE A 468 -9.41 -15.96 14.60
CA ILE A 468 -8.75 -14.69 14.27
C ILE A 468 -8.80 -13.74 15.47
N ASP A 469 -9.99 -13.53 16.05
CA ASP A 469 -10.15 -12.64 17.19
C ASP A 469 -9.35 -13.11 18.41
N LYS A 470 -9.33 -14.42 18.66
CA LYS A 470 -8.51 -15.03 19.71
C LYS A 470 -7.01 -14.83 19.48
N CYS A 471 -6.52 -14.88 18.24
CA CYS A 471 -5.11 -14.61 17.95
C CYS A 471 -4.73 -13.16 18.24
N LYS A 472 -5.60 -12.20 17.87
CA LYS A 472 -5.42 -10.78 18.17
C LYS A 472 -5.42 -10.48 19.66
N GLU A 473 -6.32 -11.11 20.41
CA GLU A 473 -6.42 -10.94 21.87
C GLU A 473 -5.17 -11.49 22.59
N ARG A 474 -4.66 -12.65 22.16
CA ARG A 474 -3.54 -13.34 22.83
C ARG A 474 -2.18 -12.75 22.54
N ALA A 475 -2.04 -12.05 21.43
CA ALA A 475 -0.79 -11.44 21.03
C ALA A 475 -0.53 -10.08 21.72
N GLN A 476 -1.50 -9.53 22.46
CA GLN A 476 -1.39 -8.20 23.09
C GLN A 476 -0.11 -8.04 23.93
N PRO A 477 0.58 -6.87 23.85
CA PRO A 477 0.18 -5.64 23.14
C PRO A 477 0.43 -5.65 21.62
N ASN A 478 0.87 -6.77 21.05
CA ASN A 478 1.18 -6.89 19.62
C ASN A 478 -0.04 -7.44 18.86
N ASP A 479 -0.06 -7.24 17.54
CA ASP A 479 -1.10 -7.80 16.69
C ASP A 479 -0.77 -9.26 16.34
N GLY A 480 -1.75 -10.14 16.49
CA GLY A 480 -1.60 -11.58 16.28
C GLY A 480 -2.55 -12.05 15.20
N ALA A 481 -2.08 -12.90 14.32
CA ALA A 481 -2.84 -13.43 13.19
C ALA A 481 -2.98 -14.95 13.30
N LEU A 482 -3.92 -15.55 12.56
CA LEU A 482 -3.81 -16.97 12.24
C LEU A 482 -2.60 -17.17 11.33
N VAL A 483 -1.88 -18.27 11.53
CA VAL A 483 -0.61 -18.53 10.83
C VAL A 483 -0.75 -18.45 9.31
N ALA A 484 0.18 -17.74 8.68
CA ALA A 484 0.40 -17.68 7.26
C ALA A 484 1.83 -18.13 6.96
N PHE A 485 1.97 -19.37 6.47
CA PHE A 485 3.31 -19.91 6.22
C PHE A 485 3.92 -19.27 4.97
N ASP A 486 4.99 -18.52 5.20
CA ASP A 486 5.78 -17.77 4.22
C ASP A 486 6.86 -18.61 3.54
N SER A 487 7.16 -19.81 4.08
CA SER A 487 8.14 -20.71 3.50
C SER A 487 7.92 -22.18 3.86
N GLN A 488 8.48 -23.07 3.04
CA GLN A 488 8.48 -24.50 3.34
C GLN A 488 9.28 -24.84 4.61
N ASP A 489 10.32 -24.07 4.96
CA ASP A 489 11.09 -24.25 6.19
C ASP A 489 10.25 -23.91 7.43
N GLU A 490 9.51 -22.80 7.38
CA GLU A 490 8.59 -22.39 8.43
C GLU A 490 7.50 -23.44 8.68
N LEU A 491 6.82 -23.86 7.61
CA LEU A 491 5.82 -24.92 7.64
C LEU A 491 6.37 -26.17 8.34
N THR A 492 7.56 -26.60 7.93
CA THR A 492 8.20 -27.81 8.47
C THR A 492 8.49 -27.68 9.96
N LYS A 493 8.98 -26.52 10.41
CA LYS A 493 9.31 -26.27 11.81
C LYS A 493 8.08 -26.17 12.70
N VAL A 494 7.06 -25.42 12.30
CA VAL A 494 5.81 -25.28 13.07
C VAL A 494 5.10 -26.62 13.19
N VAL A 495 5.03 -27.39 12.10
CA VAL A 495 4.38 -28.72 12.07
C VAL A 495 5.04 -29.71 13.03
N GLN A 496 6.35 -29.62 13.29
CA GLN A 496 7.05 -30.45 14.27
C GLN A 496 6.53 -30.25 15.71
N PHE A 497 6.03 -29.06 16.05
CA PHE A 497 5.49 -28.76 17.37
C PHE A 497 4.04 -29.21 17.53
N LEU A 498 3.25 -29.27 16.45
CA LEU A 498 1.83 -29.65 16.48
C LEU A 498 1.60 -31.00 17.19
N LYS A 499 2.40 -32.01 16.85
CA LYS A 499 2.30 -33.36 17.45
C LYS A 499 2.57 -33.38 18.96
N GLN A 500 3.34 -32.42 19.47
CA GLN A 500 3.65 -32.31 20.90
C GLN A 500 2.49 -31.70 21.68
N VAL A 501 1.71 -30.83 21.05
CA VAL A 501 0.62 -30.08 21.69
C VAL A 501 -0.68 -30.89 21.75
N ASP A 502 -1.05 -31.53 20.64
CA ASP A 502 -2.22 -32.39 20.59
C ASP A 502 -1.94 -33.65 19.77
N PRO A 503 -1.91 -34.84 20.39
CA PRO A 503 -1.61 -36.08 19.69
C PRO A 503 -2.78 -36.61 18.84
N ASN A 504 -4.01 -36.09 19.00
CA ASN A 504 -5.17 -36.54 18.22
C ASN A 504 -6.14 -35.38 17.85
N PRO A 505 -5.71 -34.42 17.03
CA PRO A 505 -6.50 -33.26 16.67
C PRO A 505 -7.34 -33.52 15.41
N PHE A 506 -8.47 -32.80 15.29
CA PHE A 506 -9.23 -32.71 14.03
C PHE A 506 -8.46 -31.94 12.93
N GLY A 507 -7.44 -31.17 13.33
CA GLY A 507 -6.65 -30.26 12.51
C GLY A 507 -6.40 -28.96 13.29
N TRP A 508 -5.65 -28.04 12.70
CA TRP A 508 -5.53 -26.66 13.22
C TRP A 508 -5.84 -25.64 12.13
N TRP A 509 -6.67 -24.65 12.42
CA TRP A 509 -6.90 -23.51 11.54
C TRP A 509 -5.59 -22.78 11.22
N THR A 510 -5.45 -22.43 9.95
CA THR A 510 -4.49 -21.45 9.44
C THR A 510 -5.25 -20.24 8.87
N GLY A 511 -4.53 -19.21 8.46
CA GLY A 511 -5.14 -18.05 7.78
C GLY A 511 -5.64 -18.34 6.35
N LEU A 512 -5.37 -19.53 5.81
CA LEU A 512 -5.64 -19.90 4.42
C LEU A 512 -7.14 -20.18 4.21
N ASN A 513 -7.74 -19.53 3.20
CA ASN A 513 -9.16 -19.62 2.89
C ASN A 513 -9.43 -19.29 1.41
N ASP A 514 -10.56 -19.71 0.87
CA ASP A 514 -11.03 -19.33 -0.48
C ASP A 514 -12.44 -18.69 -0.44
N ARG A 515 -12.85 -18.20 0.73
CA ARG A 515 -14.17 -17.56 0.98
C ARG A 515 -14.53 -16.44 0.00
N LYS A 516 -13.52 -15.75 -0.54
CA LYS A 516 -13.72 -14.66 -1.52
C LYS A 516 -13.97 -15.18 -2.94
N LYS A 517 -13.40 -16.32 -3.29
CA LYS A 517 -13.54 -16.96 -4.60
C LYS A 517 -13.18 -18.45 -4.47
N ASP A 518 -14.20 -19.29 -4.58
CA ASP A 518 -14.09 -20.76 -4.55
C ASP A 518 -12.94 -21.27 -5.43
N GLY A 519 -12.09 -22.12 -4.86
CA GLY A 519 -10.89 -22.67 -5.50
C GLY A 519 -9.70 -21.71 -5.60
N ASN A 520 -9.80 -20.47 -5.12
CA ASN A 520 -8.70 -19.51 -5.05
C ASN A 520 -8.27 -19.24 -3.60
N TRP A 521 -7.39 -20.10 -3.13
CA TRP A 521 -6.89 -20.11 -1.75
C TRP A 521 -5.86 -19.01 -1.50
N VAL A 522 -6.13 -18.17 -0.51
CA VAL A 522 -5.30 -17.04 -0.07
C VAL A 522 -5.29 -16.97 1.46
N TYR A 523 -4.17 -16.54 2.04
CA TYR A 523 -4.16 -16.08 3.42
C TYR A 523 -4.97 -14.79 3.53
N TYR A 524 -5.73 -14.68 4.62
CA TYR A 524 -6.51 -13.47 4.89
C TYR A 524 -5.62 -12.25 5.20
N THR A 525 -4.38 -12.49 5.63
CA THR A 525 -3.30 -11.50 5.65
C THR A 525 -2.78 -11.31 4.23
N SER A 526 -2.91 -10.11 3.69
CA SER A 526 -2.61 -9.86 2.27
C SER A 526 -1.11 -9.91 1.94
N PHE A 527 -0.25 -9.75 2.95
CA PHE A 527 1.20 -9.57 2.82
C PHE A 527 2.00 -10.89 2.86
N ASP A 528 1.38 -11.99 3.30
CA ASP A 528 1.97 -13.35 3.33
C ASP A 528 1.41 -14.23 2.18
N ASN A 529 0.69 -13.61 1.23
CA ASN A 529 0.11 -14.34 0.12
C ASN A 529 1.19 -14.73 -0.90
N PRO A 530 1.32 -16.02 -1.23
CA PRO A 530 2.37 -16.48 -2.12
C PRO A 530 2.21 -15.88 -3.52
N SER A 531 3.33 -15.35 -4.03
CA SER A 531 3.44 -14.61 -5.28
C SER A 531 3.32 -15.55 -6.49
N GLY A 532 2.08 -15.88 -6.88
CA GLY A 532 1.83 -16.79 -8.01
C GLY A 532 0.35 -17.10 -8.32
N GLY A 533 -0.61 -16.56 -7.56
CA GLY A 533 -2.03 -16.86 -7.75
C GLY A 533 -2.34 -18.36 -7.62
N SER A 534 -3.28 -18.87 -8.41
CA SER A 534 -3.74 -20.27 -8.42
C SER A 534 -2.65 -21.33 -8.69
N ASN A 535 -1.42 -20.93 -9.00
CA ASN A 535 -0.28 -21.82 -9.29
C ASN A 535 0.62 -22.11 -8.07
N VAL A 536 0.29 -21.56 -6.89
CA VAL A 536 1.01 -21.90 -5.66
C VAL A 536 0.65 -23.33 -5.26
N LYS A 537 1.66 -24.20 -5.19
CA LYS A 537 1.48 -25.61 -4.89
C LYS A 537 1.22 -25.82 -3.39
N ILE A 538 -0.01 -25.58 -2.96
CA ILE A 538 -0.47 -25.91 -1.61
C ILE A 538 -0.45 -27.43 -1.43
N ASN A 539 0.11 -27.90 -0.31
CA ASN A 539 0.28 -29.32 -0.03
C ASN A 539 -1.04 -29.95 0.48
N TRP A 540 -2.02 -30.09 -0.40
CA TRP A 540 -3.32 -30.66 -0.05
C TRP A 540 -3.27 -32.15 0.31
N ASN A 541 -4.17 -32.59 1.19
CA ASN A 541 -4.35 -33.99 1.55
C ASN A 541 -5.53 -34.63 0.80
N SER A 542 -5.39 -34.85 -0.51
CA SER A 542 -6.46 -35.40 -1.37
C SER A 542 -7.68 -34.49 -1.55
N GLU A 543 -7.45 -33.18 -1.47
CA GLU A 543 -8.40 -32.05 -1.43
C GLU A 543 -7.86 -30.94 -2.37
N PRO A 544 -8.57 -29.83 -2.67
CA PRO A 544 -9.91 -29.47 -2.21
C PRO A 544 -10.97 -30.40 -2.81
N SER A 545 -11.84 -30.96 -1.96
CA SER A 545 -13.08 -31.60 -2.36
C SER A 545 -14.08 -30.47 -2.52
N ASN A 546 -14.88 -30.51 -3.58
CA ASN A 546 -15.70 -29.36 -3.97
C ASN A 546 -17.14 -29.37 -3.37
N PRO A 547 -17.42 -29.33 -2.05
CA PRO A 547 -18.62 -28.67 -1.57
C PRO A 547 -18.36 -27.16 -1.48
N VAL A 548 -19.27 -26.35 -2.06
CA VAL A 548 -19.29 -24.86 -2.06
C VAL A 548 -19.32 -24.23 -0.63
N THR A 549 -19.18 -25.05 0.42
CA THR A 549 -19.34 -24.66 1.82
C THR A 549 -18.05 -24.74 2.64
N ASP A 550 -17.00 -25.35 2.11
CA ASP A 550 -15.81 -25.75 2.87
C ASP A 550 -14.66 -24.80 2.58
N ASN A 551 -14.82 -23.53 3.00
CA ASN A 551 -13.98 -22.44 2.47
C ASN A 551 -12.78 -22.05 3.36
N CYS A 552 -12.45 -22.84 4.38
CA CYS A 552 -11.40 -22.55 5.35
C CYS A 552 -10.46 -23.75 5.51
N ALA A 553 -9.16 -23.50 5.63
CA ALA A 553 -8.17 -24.58 5.66
C ALA A 553 -7.71 -24.91 7.08
N VAL A 554 -7.70 -26.20 7.39
CA VAL A 554 -6.95 -26.76 8.51
C VAL A 554 -5.66 -27.41 8.02
N ILE A 555 -4.64 -27.40 8.86
CA ILE A 555 -3.41 -28.17 8.66
C ILE A 555 -3.31 -29.32 9.65
N TYR A 556 -2.74 -30.44 9.21
CA TYR A 556 -2.41 -31.60 10.05
C TYR A 556 -0.94 -31.64 10.44
N TYR A 557 -0.59 -32.45 11.46
CA TYR A 557 0.80 -32.70 11.86
C TYR A 557 1.68 -33.31 10.75
N GLY A 558 1.10 -33.73 9.62
CA GLY A 558 1.82 -34.16 8.42
C GLY A 558 2.18 -33.02 7.45
N GLY A 559 1.85 -31.77 7.80
CA GLY A 559 2.09 -30.59 6.96
C GLY A 559 1.22 -30.54 5.71
N ARG A 560 0.05 -31.19 5.75
CA ARG A 560 -0.91 -31.19 4.65
C ARG A 560 -2.20 -30.48 5.05
N TYR A 561 -2.76 -29.77 4.08
CA TYR A 561 -4.00 -29.02 4.22
C TYR A 561 -5.23 -29.85 3.91
N ASN A 562 -6.34 -29.48 4.53
CA ASN A 562 -7.67 -29.93 4.20
C ASN A 562 -8.65 -28.77 4.38
N ASP A 563 -9.57 -28.63 3.44
CA ASP A 563 -10.61 -27.65 3.45
C ASP A 563 -11.82 -28.16 4.24
N VAL A 564 -12.39 -27.28 5.04
CA VAL A 564 -13.48 -27.62 5.95
C VAL A 564 -14.37 -26.39 6.16
N LYS A 565 -15.59 -26.63 6.64
CA LYS A 565 -16.53 -25.55 6.97
C LYS A 565 -15.95 -24.62 8.04
N CYS A 566 -15.90 -23.33 7.73
CA CYS A 566 -15.36 -22.28 8.60
C CYS A 566 -16.05 -22.19 9.99
N ASN A 567 -17.28 -22.68 10.12
CA ASN A 567 -18.02 -22.69 11.38
C ASN A 567 -17.74 -23.92 12.27
N ASN A 568 -16.87 -24.85 11.83
CA ASN A 568 -16.42 -25.95 12.66
C ASN A 568 -15.60 -25.42 13.84
N ASN A 569 -15.78 -26.03 15.01
CA ASN A 569 -15.00 -25.69 16.19
C ASN A 569 -13.72 -26.51 16.20
N VAL A 570 -12.60 -25.90 15.81
CA VAL A 570 -11.30 -26.60 15.61
C VAL A 570 -10.20 -25.87 16.39
N SER A 571 -9.11 -26.57 16.70
CA SER A 571 -7.87 -25.94 17.16
C SER A 571 -7.35 -24.99 16.06
N TYR A 572 -6.42 -24.12 16.40
CA TYR A 572 -5.89 -23.06 15.56
C TYR A 572 -4.46 -22.71 15.96
N ILE A 573 -3.70 -22.20 15.00
CA ILE A 573 -2.34 -21.71 15.19
C ILE A 573 -2.34 -20.20 15.00
N CYS A 574 -1.90 -19.48 16.01
CA CYS A 574 -1.63 -18.06 15.89
C CYS A 574 -0.15 -17.82 15.63
N GLU A 575 0.15 -16.77 14.88
CA GLU A 575 1.50 -16.25 14.68
C GLU A 575 1.58 -14.77 15.05
N ARG A 576 2.80 -14.34 15.38
CA ARG A 576 3.18 -12.93 15.42
C ARG A 576 4.69 -12.84 15.25
N ASP A 577 5.18 -11.71 14.75
CA ASP A 577 6.61 -11.45 14.71
C ASP A 577 7.18 -11.28 16.12
N ALA A 578 8.39 -11.79 16.36
CA ALA A 578 9.11 -11.58 17.61
C ALA A 578 9.73 -10.17 17.63
N HIS A 579 8.88 -9.13 17.69
CA HIS A 579 9.29 -7.71 17.67
C HIS A 579 9.35 -7.03 19.04
N GLN A 580 10.44 -6.32 19.31
CA GLN A 580 10.53 -5.36 20.42
C GLN A 580 9.96 -4.04 19.91
N PRO A 581 9.01 -3.38 20.60
CA PRO A 581 8.44 -2.13 20.13
C PRO A 581 9.56 -1.13 19.79
N TYR A 582 9.49 -0.55 18.58
CA TYR A 582 10.44 0.46 18.14
C TYR A 582 10.31 1.68 19.07
N ASN A 583 11.23 1.80 20.03
CA ASN A 583 11.34 2.99 20.85
C ASN A 583 12.06 4.05 20.01
N SER A 584 11.32 5.07 19.59
CA SER A 584 11.82 6.26 18.90
C SER A 584 12.75 7.15 19.76
N GLN A 585 13.35 6.62 20.84
CA GLN A 585 14.12 7.40 21.82
C GLN A 585 15.56 6.97 22.06
N THR A 586 16.12 5.97 21.36
CA THR A 586 17.53 5.63 21.54
C THR A 586 18.38 6.08 20.37
N SER A 587 18.81 7.34 20.44
CA SER A 587 20.09 7.77 19.87
C SER A 587 21.22 7.03 20.59
N HIS A 588 21.51 5.79 20.18
CA HIS A 588 22.70 5.09 20.68
C HIS A 588 23.94 5.58 19.94
N GLY A 589 24.51 6.64 20.51
CA GLY A 589 25.91 6.99 20.32
C GLY A 589 26.83 5.83 20.72
N PHE A 590 27.88 5.67 19.93
CA PHE A 590 29.09 4.90 20.18
C PHE A 590 29.38 4.61 21.66
N GLN A 591 29.51 3.33 22.04
CA GLN A 591 30.58 2.90 22.96
C GLN A 591 31.11 1.50 22.59
N ASN A 592 32.43 1.42 22.60
CA ASN A 592 33.26 0.30 22.18
C ASN A 592 33.16 -0.95 23.07
N LEU A 593 33.47 -2.10 22.48
CA LEU A 593 33.77 -3.38 23.13
C LEU A 593 35.00 -3.31 24.08
N PRO A 594 35.20 -4.33 24.95
CA PRO A 594 35.68 -4.16 26.32
C PRO A 594 37.20 -4.32 26.47
N PHE A 595 37.76 -3.63 27.47
CA PHE A 595 39.04 -3.99 28.05
C PHE A 595 38.94 -4.09 29.58
N TYR A 596 39.41 -5.23 30.09
CA TYR A 596 39.62 -5.54 31.49
C TYR A 596 40.50 -4.49 32.20
N LEU A 597 40.15 -4.12 33.45
CA LEU A 597 41.05 -4.14 34.63
C LEU A 597 40.40 -3.52 35.88
N ASN A 598 40.27 -4.36 36.91
CA ASN A 598 40.57 -4.16 38.33
C ASN A 598 40.21 -2.85 39.09
N THR A 599 39.43 -3.09 40.15
CA THR A 599 39.55 -2.59 41.54
C THR A 599 39.40 -1.10 41.86
N ALA A 600 38.45 -0.86 42.78
CA ALA A 600 38.53 0.00 43.98
C ALA A 600 37.59 1.22 44.02
N MET A 601 36.86 1.27 45.14
CA MET A 601 36.49 2.45 45.95
C MET A 601 35.54 3.48 45.32
N MET A 602 34.31 3.62 45.81
CA MET A 602 33.84 4.24 47.07
C MET A 602 33.13 5.56 46.72
N VAL A 603 31.85 5.63 47.11
CA VAL A 603 31.19 6.74 47.83
C VAL A 603 31.50 8.17 47.36
N ILE A 604 30.46 8.91 46.96
CA ILE A 604 29.95 10.10 47.67
C ILE A 604 28.68 10.60 46.95
N ILE A 605 27.59 10.61 47.70
CA ILE A 605 26.40 11.45 47.48
C ILE A 605 26.76 12.86 48.00
N CYS A 606 26.56 13.91 47.22
CA CYS A 606 25.90 15.15 47.68
C CYS A 606 25.84 16.25 46.58
N TRP A 607 24.59 16.61 46.25
CA TRP A 607 23.99 17.96 46.34
C TRP A 607 24.54 19.17 45.54
N LEU A 608 23.54 19.90 45.00
CA LEU A 608 23.47 21.31 44.54
C LEU A 608 23.87 21.60 43.09
N TYR A 609 22.87 21.79 42.22
CA TYR A 609 22.27 23.10 41.94
C TYR A 609 20.85 22.97 41.40
#